data_AF-A0A7C0YNY5-F1
#
_entry.id   AF-A0A7C0YNY5-F1
#
_cell.length_a   1.000
_cell.length_b   1.000
_cell.length_c   1.000
_cell.angle_alpha   90.00
_cell.angle_beta   90.00
_cell.angle_gamma   90.00
#
_symmetry.space_group_name_H-M   'P 1'
#
loop_
_entity.id
_entity.type
_entity.pdbx_description
1 polymer ?
#
loop_
_entity_poly.entity_id
_entity_poly.type
_entity_poly.pdbx_seq_one_letter_code
_entity_poly.pdbx_strand_id
1 'polypeptide(L)'
;MPVNDNPRSSLFCNNTLVFDRPAISCPYTYSCTVNFIFTPVNQEVRFMPVISKSKSDNEVGKALSALIHEINEGLGQTGGLISNIECDVTAGPFDATVSISVFIDGDAPREKHIIGVNEKGYSRENSMAKAEKQVNSALEAFDGTIAGSYVTTMSSLPGRVYTTIIVALNGEGLNKNTVVDSEVRRKRIKKGLELLGNDPTVINVARLANTFGVSRTMIYKDLEYLGFKRS
;
A
#
# COMPACT_ATOMS: atom_id res chain seq x y z
N MET A 1 -17.14 -6.86 69.87
CA MET A 1 -15.86 -6.31 69.40
C MET A 1 -15.31 -7.21 68.31
N PRO A 2 -14.93 -6.71 67.11
CA PRO A 2 -15.40 -5.55 66.34
C PRO A 2 -16.01 -5.99 64.97
N VAL A 3 -17.07 -5.33 64.44
CA VAL A 3 -17.12 -4.21 63.45
C VAL A 3 -17.35 -4.74 62.01
N ASN A 4 -18.54 -4.57 61.41
CA ASN A 4 -19.01 -3.42 60.58
C ASN A 4 -18.25 -3.33 59.23
N ASP A 5 -18.84 -3.20 58.04
CA ASP A 5 -19.99 -2.38 57.64
C ASP A 5 -20.70 -2.93 56.38
N ASN A 6 -22.04 -2.97 56.44
CA ASN A 6 -22.98 -2.81 55.32
C ASN A 6 -22.88 -1.32 54.85
N PRO A 7 -23.29 -0.85 53.64
CA PRO A 7 -24.64 -1.12 53.14
C PRO A 7 -24.91 -1.06 51.61
N ARG A 8 -26.02 -1.73 51.26
CA ARG A 8 -27.13 -1.24 50.40
C ARG A 8 -26.86 -0.83 48.94
N SER A 9 -27.66 -1.50 48.10
CA SER A 9 -28.60 -0.91 47.12
C SER A 9 -27.99 -0.42 45.81
N SER A 10 -28.65 -0.40 44.66
CA SER A 10 -29.87 -1.02 44.13
C SER A 10 -29.97 -0.44 42.70
N LEU A 11 -30.47 -1.24 41.77
CA LEU A 11 -31.37 -0.81 40.70
C LEU A 11 -30.88 0.07 39.51
N PHE A 12 -31.41 -0.34 38.34
CA PHE A 12 -31.65 0.38 37.08
C PHE A 12 -30.42 0.67 36.18
N CYS A 13 -30.48 0.57 34.83
CA CYS A 13 -31.58 0.43 33.89
C CYS A 13 -31.08 -0.09 32.51
N ASN A 14 -31.91 -0.94 31.89
CA ASN A 14 -32.40 -0.92 30.50
C ASN A 14 -31.47 -0.73 29.29
N ASN A 15 -31.60 -1.66 28.34
CA ASN A 15 -32.24 -1.33 27.05
C ASN A 15 -32.88 -2.58 26.43
N THR A 16 -34.21 -2.65 26.51
CA THR A 16 -35.07 -3.61 25.82
C THR A 16 -35.67 -2.90 24.61
N LEU A 17 -35.46 -3.42 23.40
CA LEU A 17 -36.25 -3.08 22.23
C LEU A 17 -37.48 -3.98 22.22
N VAL A 18 -38.66 -3.39 22.48
CA VAL A 18 -39.97 -4.05 22.38
C VAL A 18 -40.49 -3.84 20.95
N PHE A 19 -40.73 -4.94 20.23
CA PHE A 19 -41.58 -4.93 19.04
C PHE A 19 -42.93 -5.58 19.40
N ASP A 20 -43.97 -4.77 19.45
CA ASP A 20 -45.37 -5.21 19.61
C ASP A 20 -46.00 -5.46 18.24
N ARG A 21 -46.48 -6.70 17.99
CA ARG A 21 -47.77 -7.06 17.30
C ARG A 21 -47.88 -8.58 17.04
N PRO A 22 -49.10 -9.10 16.82
CA PRO A 22 -49.67 -10.19 17.62
C PRO A 22 -49.45 -11.60 17.07
N ALA A 23 -49.71 -12.55 17.95
CA ALA A 23 -49.67 -14.00 17.77
C ALA A 23 -50.28 -14.51 16.46
N ILE A 24 -49.45 -15.22 15.70
CA ILE A 24 -49.89 -16.30 14.82
C ILE A 24 -49.28 -17.58 15.39
N SER A 25 -50.15 -18.50 15.78
CA SER A 25 -49.81 -19.82 16.30
C SER A 25 -49.11 -20.66 15.23
N CYS A 26 -47.85 -21.05 15.48
CA CYS A 26 -47.18 -22.11 14.75
C CYS A 26 -46.54 -23.08 15.77
N PRO A 27 -46.89 -24.39 15.74
CA PRO A 27 -46.51 -25.33 16.79
C PRO A 27 -45.27 -26.14 16.37
N TYR A 28 -44.06 -25.58 16.48
CA TYR A 28 -42.85 -26.40 16.38
C TYR A 28 -41.74 -25.84 17.29
N THR A 29 -41.58 -26.45 18.45
CA THR A 29 -40.48 -26.17 19.38
C THR A 29 -39.20 -26.83 18.84
N TYR A 30 -38.37 -26.06 18.14
CA TYR A 30 -36.97 -26.44 17.92
C TYR A 30 -36.09 -25.58 18.81
N SER A 31 -35.59 -26.19 19.89
CA SER A 31 -34.52 -25.64 20.73
C SER A 31 -33.20 -25.71 19.96
N CYS A 32 -32.91 -24.68 19.15
CA CYS A 32 -31.57 -24.47 18.61
C CYS A 32 -30.76 -23.61 19.60
N THR A 33 -29.93 -24.25 20.41
CA THR A 33 -28.91 -23.55 21.19
C THR A 33 -27.82 -23.07 20.23
N VAL A 34 -27.93 -21.84 19.74
CA VAL A 34 -26.86 -21.20 18.97
C VAL A 34 -25.80 -20.75 19.97
N ASN A 35 -24.78 -21.57 20.19
CA ASN A 35 -23.56 -21.15 20.85
C ASN A 35 -22.83 -20.17 19.91
N PHE A 36 -23.10 -18.88 20.05
CA PHE A 36 -22.27 -17.84 19.47
C PHE A 36 -20.92 -17.84 20.20
N ILE A 37 -19.96 -18.57 19.64
CA ILE A 37 -18.55 -18.30 19.93
C ILE A 37 -18.25 -16.96 19.24
N PHE A 38 -18.42 -15.86 19.98
CA PHE A 38 -17.90 -14.56 19.58
C PHE A 38 -16.36 -14.66 19.63
N THR A 39 -15.74 -15.04 18.52
CA THR A 39 -14.36 -14.62 18.26
C THR A 39 -14.41 -13.13 17.95
N PRO A 40 -13.75 -12.26 18.72
CA PRO A 40 -13.59 -10.88 18.32
C PRO A 40 -12.58 -10.86 17.17
N VAL A 41 -13.06 -11.02 15.94
CA VAL A 41 -12.28 -10.60 14.78
C VAL A 41 -12.37 -9.08 14.75
N ASN A 42 -11.55 -8.41 15.56
CA ASN A 42 -11.19 -7.02 15.33
C ASN A 42 -10.36 -6.97 14.04
N GLN A 43 -11.03 -7.14 12.90
CA GLN A 43 -10.46 -6.82 11.61
C GLN A 43 -10.64 -5.31 11.45
N GLU A 44 -9.61 -4.55 11.84
CA GLU A 44 -9.47 -3.19 11.33
C GLU A 44 -9.49 -3.30 9.80
N VAL A 45 -10.61 -2.92 9.17
CA VAL A 45 -10.67 -2.74 7.73
C VAL A 45 -9.82 -1.52 7.42
N ARG A 46 -8.53 -1.74 7.21
CA ARG A 46 -7.62 -0.70 6.76
C ARG A 46 -8.03 -0.33 5.34
N PHE A 47 -8.31 0.94 5.13
CA PHE A 47 -8.55 1.48 3.81
C PHE A 47 -7.27 1.31 2.98
N MET A 48 -7.29 0.39 2.03
CA MET A 48 -6.19 0.16 1.09
C MET A 48 -6.53 0.86 -0.23
N PRO A 49 -5.84 1.96 -0.58
CA PRO A 49 -6.04 2.60 -1.87
C PRO A 49 -5.72 1.62 -3.01
N VAL A 50 -6.55 1.67 -4.05
CA VAL A 50 -6.35 0.93 -5.29
C VAL A 50 -6.23 1.92 -6.44
N ILE A 51 -5.14 1.84 -7.20
CA ILE A 51 -4.97 2.56 -8.46
C ILE A 51 -5.17 1.56 -9.58
N SER A 52 -6.29 1.67 -10.30
CA SER A 52 -6.57 0.82 -11.46
C SER A 52 -6.71 1.68 -12.71
N LYS A 53 -5.96 1.31 -13.76
CA LYS A 53 -6.00 1.98 -15.07
C LYS A 53 -5.90 0.94 -16.18
N SER A 54 -6.47 1.28 -17.33
CA SER A 54 -6.41 0.47 -18.55
C SER A 54 -6.12 1.33 -19.77
N LYS A 55 -5.33 0.81 -20.71
CA LYS A 55 -5.06 1.43 -22.01
C LYS A 55 -5.17 0.42 -23.13
N SER A 56 -5.65 0.91 -24.27
CA SER A 56 -5.68 0.14 -25.51
C SER A 56 -4.90 0.87 -26.59
N ASP A 57 -4.21 0.10 -27.43
CA ASP A 57 -3.46 0.58 -28.59
C ASP A 57 -3.41 -0.52 -29.67
N ASN A 58 -2.78 -0.28 -30.82
CA ASN A 58 -2.55 -1.29 -31.85
C ASN A 58 -1.37 -2.22 -31.54
N GLU A 59 -0.53 -1.87 -30.57
CA GLU A 59 0.57 -2.70 -30.08
C GLU A 59 0.62 -2.74 -28.56
N VAL A 60 0.78 -3.93 -27.98
CA VAL A 60 0.90 -4.13 -26.52
C VAL A 60 1.96 -3.22 -25.92
N GLY A 61 3.14 -3.10 -26.53
CA GLY A 61 4.23 -2.26 -26.03
C GLY A 61 3.88 -0.78 -25.91
N LYS A 62 3.05 -0.24 -26.82
CA LYS A 62 2.61 1.17 -26.77
C LYS A 62 1.58 1.37 -25.67
N ALA A 63 0.56 0.50 -25.62
CA ALA A 63 -0.45 0.52 -24.57
C ALA A 63 0.21 0.41 -23.18
N LEU A 64 1.17 -0.51 -23.03
CA LEU A 64 1.92 -0.74 -21.80
C LEU A 64 2.73 0.48 -21.39
N SER A 65 3.51 1.06 -22.31
CA SER A 65 4.36 2.22 -22.00
C SER A 65 3.54 3.44 -21.56
N ALA A 66 2.44 3.71 -22.25
CA ALA A 66 1.53 4.80 -21.90
C ALA A 66 0.86 4.56 -20.54
N LEU A 67 0.41 3.34 -20.27
CA LEU A 67 -0.22 2.98 -19.00
C LEU A 67 0.75 3.08 -17.82
N ILE A 68 1.98 2.59 -17.97
CA ILE A 68 3.00 2.65 -16.93
C ILE A 68 3.31 4.09 -16.56
N HIS A 69 3.44 4.97 -17.56
CA HIS A 69 3.66 6.40 -17.31
C HIS A 69 2.55 6.98 -16.44
N GLU A 70 1.29 6.77 -16.83
CA GLU A 70 0.13 7.28 -16.09
C GLU A 70 -0.02 6.68 -14.68
N ILE A 71 0.36 5.42 -14.48
CA ILE A 71 0.32 4.81 -13.14
C ILE A 71 1.46 5.33 -12.27
N ASN A 72 2.67 5.45 -12.81
CA ASN A 72 3.82 5.98 -12.07
C ASN A 72 3.60 7.42 -11.60
N GLU A 73 2.94 8.26 -12.40
CA GLU A 73 2.52 9.59 -11.95
C GLU A 73 1.55 9.53 -10.76
N GLY A 74 0.58 8.62 -10.79
CA GLY A 74 -0.36 8.40 -9.68
C GLY A 74 0.32 7.83 -8.42
N LEU A 75 1.27 6.91 -8.60
CA LEU A 75 2.06 6.34 -7.50
C LEU A 75 2.96 7.38 -6.83
N GLY A 76 3.48 8.35 -7.59
CA GLY A 76 4.27 9.46 -7.05
C GLY A 76 3.46 10.37 -6.11
N GLN A 77 2.15 10.44 -6.31
CA GLN A 77 1.23 11.27 -5.50
C GLN A 77 0.61 10.51 -4.33
N THR A 78 0.68 9.18 -4.34
CA THR A 78 0.02 8.32 -3.35
C THR A 78 1.02 7.87 -2.27
N GLY A 79 0.68 8.08 -1.00
CA GLY A 79 1.45 7.53 0.13
C GLY A 79 1.30 6.01 0.23
N GLY A 80 2.18 5.35 1.00
CA GLY A 80 2.16 3.90 1.22
C GLY A 80 3.15 3.14 0.34
N LEU A 81 3.15 1.81 0.49
CA LEU A 81 3.94 0.84 -0.28
C LEU A 81 3.01 0.03 -1.17
N ILE A 82 3.49 -0.40 -2.32
CA ILE A 82 2.78 -1.38 -3.14
C ILE A 82 2.75 -2.69 -2.35
N SER A 83 1.55 -3.21 -2.08
CA SER A 83 1.34 -4.48 -1.40
C SER A 83 1.08 -5.61 -2.39
N ASN A 84 0.42 -5.30 -3.51
CA ASN A 84 0.17 -6.26 -4.58
C ASN A 84 -0.06 -5.55 -5.92
N ILE A 85 0.09 -6.31 -7.00
CA ILE A 85 -0.34 -5.91 -8.35
C ILE A 85 -1.20 -6.99 -8.98
N GLU A 86 -2.20 -6.55 -9.74
CA GLU A 86 -2.94 -7.39 -10.66
C GLU A 86 -2.81 -6.80 -12.06
N CYS A 87 -2.54 -7.65 -13.04
CA CYS A 87 -2.31 -7.22 -14.41
C CYS A 87 -3.09 -8.14 -15.34
N ASP A 88 -3.65 -7.53 -16.38
CA ASP A 88 -4.26 -8.25 -17.49
C ASP A 88 -3.73 -7.67 -18.80
N VAL A 89 -3.33 -8.56 -19.72
CA VAL A 89 -2.77 -8.18 -21.01
C VAL A 89 -3.46 -9.02 -22.07
N THR A 90 -4.17 -8.35 -22.96
CA THR A 90 -4.86 -8.97 -24.09
C THR A 90 -4.33 -8.39 -25.40
N ALA A 91 -4.23 -9.26 -26.40
CA ALA A 91 -3.76 -8.91 -27.73
C ALA A 91 -4.66 -9.59 -28.77
N GLY A 92 -5.35 -8.78 -29.55
CA GLY A 92 -6.17 -9.17 -30.69
C GLY A 92 -5.52 -8.80 -32.03
N PRO A 93 -6.19 -9.10 -33.16
CA PRO A 93 -5.67 -8.82 -34.49
C PRO A 93 -5.53 -7.32 -34.82
N PHE A 94 -6.32 -6.47 -34.15
CA PHE A 94 -6.41 -5.04 -34.44
C PHE A 94 -6.19 -4.15 -33.21
N ASP A 95 -6.27 -4.71 -32.02
CA ASP A 95 -6.22 -4.02 -30.75
C ASP A 95 -5.45 -4.83 -29.70
N ALA A 96 -4.84 -4.13 -28.77
CA ALA A 96 -4.17 -4.67 -27.61
C ALA A 96 -4.57 -3.84 -26.41
N THR A 97 -4.97 -4.50 -25.32
CA THR A 97 -5.36 -3.84 -24.08
C THR A 97 -4.48 -4.31 -22.94
N VAL A 98 -4.03 -3.35 -22.14
CA VAL A 98 -3.28 -3.59 -20.91
C VAL A 98 -4.06 -2.93 -19.77
N SER A 99 -4.28 -3.70 -18.71
CA SER A 99 -4.90 -3.22 -17.47
C SER A 99 -3.98 -3.54 -16.31
N ILE A 100 -3.76 -2.57 -15.43
CA ILE A 100 -2.93 -2.74 -14.23
C ILE A 100 -3.69 -2.13 -13.04
N SER A 101 -3.82 -2.95 -12.00
CA SER A 101 -4.36 -2.57 -10.70
C SER A 101 -3.26 -2.70 -9.65
N VAL A 102 -3.06 -1.64 -8.88
CA VAL A 102 -2.02 -1.56 -7.84
C VAL A 102 -2.69 -1.35 -6.50
N PHE A 103 -2.39 -2.23 -5.55
CA PHE A 103 -2.88 -2.16 -4.19
C PHE A 103 -1.81 -1.53 -3.31
N ILE A 104 -2.20 -0.56 -2.50
CA ILE A 104 -1.27 0.23 -1.69
C ILE A 104 -1.62 0.06 -0.22
N ASP A 105 -0.60 -0.19 0.61
CA ASP A 105 -0.74 -0.28 2.06
C ASP A 105 0.01 0.87 2.76
N GLY A 106 -0.62 1.41 3.80
CA GLY A 106 -0.14 2.57 4.55
C GLY A 106 -0.31 3.91 3.83
N ASP A 107 0.16 4.97 4.48
CA ASP A 107 0.00 6.37 4.04
C ASP A 107 1.33 7.11 3.92
N ALA A 108 2.43 6.50 4.34
CA ALA A 108 3.72 7.17 4.42
C ALA A 108 4.27 7.42 3.01
N PRO A 109 4.77 8.63 2.66
CA PRO A 109 5.41 8.87 1.39
C PRO A 109 6.59 7.93 1.21
N ARG A 110 6.54 7.11 0.17
CA ARG A 110 7.57 6.14 -0.20
C ARG A 110 7.72 6.18 -1.70
N GLU A 111 8.96 6.05 -2.15
CA GLU A 111 9.25 5.87 -3.56
C GLU A 111 8.66 4.55 -4.04
N LYS A 112 7.94 4.60 -5.14
CA LYS A 112 7.26 3.46 -5.75
C LYS A 112 7.38 3.59 -7.25
N HIS A 113 7.53 2.48 -7.94
CA HIS A 113 7.64 2.48 -9.38
C HIS A 113 7.11 1.17 -9.97
N ILE A 114 6.56 1.25 -11.17
CA ILE A 114 6.26 0.09 -12.00
C ILE A 114 7.14 0.17 -13.24
N ILE A 115 7.82 -0.95 -13.50
CA ILE A 115 8.56 -1.19 -14.72
C ILE A 115 7.75 -2.18 -15.54
N GLY A 116 7.70 -1.99 -16.84
CA GLY A 116 7.18 -3.02 -17.72
C GLY A 116 7.81 -2.95 -19.09
N VAL A 117 8.05 -4.14 -19.63
CA VAL A 117 8.68 -4.33 -20.93
C VAL A 117 7.80 -5.25 -21.76
N ASN A 118 7.81 -5.04 -23.08
CA ASN A 118 7.16 -5.92 -24.04
C ASN A 118 8.15 -6.18 -25.18
N GLU A 119 8.67 -7.40 -25.25
CA GLU A 119 9.72 -7.75 -26.21
C GLU A 119 9.28 -8.80 -27.22
N LYS A 120 9.69 -8.57 -28.48
CA LYS A 120 9.36 -9.44 -29.62
C LYS A 120 10.52 -10.43 -29.88
N GLY A 121 10.18 -11.68 -30.12
CA GLY A 121 11.13 -12.75 -30.42
C GLY A 121 10.62 -13.71 -31.50
N TYR A 122 11.56 -14.44 -32.09
CA TYR A 122 11.27 -15.53 -33.03
C TYR A 122 10.89 -16.85 -32.32
N SER A 123 11.16 -16.94 -31.02
CA SER A 123 10.70 -18.01 -30.14
C SER A 123 10.37 -17.43 -28.76
N ARG A 124 9.70 -18.21 -27.92
CA ARG A 124 9.39 -17.85 -26.53
C ARG A 124 10.65 -17.60 -25.72
N GLU A 125 11.67 -18.43 -25.87
CA GLU A 125 12.94 -18.31 -25.17
C GLU A 125 13.67 -17.03 -25.59
N ASN A 126 13.62 -16.70 -26.88
CA ASN A 126 14.23 -15.47 -27.37
C ASN A 126 13.52 -14.21 -26.88
N SER A 127 12.18 -14.17 -26.92
CA SER A 127 11.42 -13.01 -26.43
C SER A 127 11.58 -12.85 -24.92
N MET A 128 11.59 -13.95 -24.17
CA MET A 128 11.77 -13.96 -22.73
C MET A 128 13.17 -13.49 -22.33
N ALA A 129 14.23 -14.01 -22.96
CA ALA A 129 15.60 -13.57 -22.67
C ALA A 129 15.82 -12.07 -22.95
N LYS A 130 15.20 -11.52 -23.99
CA LYS A 130 15.24 -10.07 -24.27
C LYS A 130 14.49 -9.27 -23.20
N ALA A 131 13.30 -9.71 -22.81
CA ALA A 131 12.50 -9.07 -21.78
C ALA A 131 13.22 -9.07 -20.42
N GLU A 132 13.77 -10.22 -20.02
CA GLU A 132 14.55 -10.38 -18.78
C GLU A 132 15.77 -9.47 -18.78
N LYS A 133 16.51 -9.40 -19.89
CA LYS A 133 17.67 -8.51 -19.99
C LYS A 133 17.28 -7.06 -19.75
N GLN A 134 16.19 -6.59 -20.36
CA GLN A 134 15.74 -5.20 -20.18
C GLN A 134 15.24 -4.91 -18.77
N VAL A 135 14.44 -5.82 -18.20
CA VAL A 135 13.95 -5.67 -16.83
C VAL A 135 15.10 -5.68 -15.84
N ASN A 136 16.04 -6.61 -15.95
CA ASN A 136 17.19 -6.68 -15.05
C ASN A 136 18.05 -5.41 -15.12
N SER A 137 18.33 -4.89 -16.32
CA SER A 137 19.03 -3.61 -16.46
C SER A 137 18.27 -2.43 -15.83
N ALA A 138 16.94 -2.43 -15.89
CA ALA A 138 16.12 -1.40 -15.26
C ALA A 138 16.06 -1.56 -13.73
N LEU A 139 16.08 -2.80 -13.23
CA LEU A 139 16.13 -3.12 -11.80
C LEU A 139 17.48 -2.75 -11.18
N GLU A 140 18.60 -2.96 -11.88
CA GLU A 140 19.93 -2.56 -11.42
C GLU A 140 20.05 -1.05 -11.17
N ALA A 141 19.26 -0.24 -11.86
CA ALA A 141 19.21 1.21 -11.68
C ALA A 141 18.31 1.66 -10.51
N PHE A 142 17.55 0.75 -9.91
CA PHE A 142 16.57 1.05 -8.87
C PHE A 142 16.96 0.44 -7.52
N ASP A 143 17.09 1.29 -6.51
CA ASP A 143 17.41 0.88 -5.14
C ASP A 143 16.13 0.57 -4.35
N GLY A 144 15.76 -0.72 -4.26
CA GLY A 144 14.48 -1.12 -3.68
C GLY A 144 14.20 -2.62 -3.66
N THR A 145 12.94 -2.94 -3.38
CA THR A 145 12.42 -4.31 -3.28
C THR A 145 11.29 -4.53 -4.28
N ILE A 146 11.20 -5.77 -4.79
CA ILE A 146 10.10 -6.17 -5.67
C ILE A 146 8.86 -6.45 -4.82
N ALA A 147 7.80 -5.72 -5.07
CA ALA A 147 6.50 -5.86 -4.42
C ALA A 147 5.60 -6.90 -5.10
N GLY A 148 5.78 -7.08 -6.41
CA GLY A 148 5.01 -8.02 -7.20
C GLY A 148 5.49 -8.06 -8.65
N SER A 149 5.15 -9.13 -9.36
CA SER A 149 5.50 -9.29 -10.75
C SER A 149 4.39 -10.00 -11.52
N TYR A 150 4.33 -9.71 -12.81
CA TYR A 150 3.45 -10.34 -13.78
C TYR A 150 4.24 -10.64 -15.04
N VAL A 151 4.14 -11.88 -15.53
CA VAL A 151 4.81 -12.32 -16.76
C VAL A 151 3.79 -13.03 -17.62
N THR A 152 3.69 -12.63 -18.88
CA THR A 152 2.90 -13.34 -19.87
C THR A 152 3.65 -13.46 -21.19
N THR A 153 3.37 -14.52 -21.92
CA THR A 153 3.92 -14.74 -23.25
C THR A 153 2.78 -15.06 -24.21
N MET A 154 2.70 -14.31 -25.30
CA MET A 154 1.66 -14.44 -26.30
C MET A 154 2.28 -14.67 -27.67
N SER A 155 1.65 -15.50 -28.49
CA SER A 155 2.04 -15.71 -29.88
C SER A 155 1.07 -14.98 -30.80
N SER A 156 1.58 -14.16 -31.72
CA SER A 156 0.78 -13.56 -32.78
C SER A 156 1.07 -14.21 -34.14
N LEU A 157 0.08 -14.18 -35.02
CA LEU A 157 0.21 -14.70 -36.39
C LEU A 157 0.80 -13.63 -37.32
N PRO A 158 1.78 -13.96 -38.19
CA PRO A 158 2.46 -15.25 -38.35
C PRO A 158 3.80 -15.29 -37.59
N GLY A 159 3.88 -16.10 -36.53
CA GLY A 159 5.14 -16.61 -35.97
C GLY A 159 5.94 -15.66 -35.06
N ARG A 160 5.33 -14.59 -34.54
CA ARG A 160 6.01 -13.70 -33.58
C ARG A 160 5.57 -14.04 -32.16
N VAL A 161 6.53 -14.17 -31.26
CA VAL A 161 6.27 -14.36 -29.83
C VAL A 161 6.60 -13.08 -29.09
N TYR A 162 5.74 -12.70 -28.17
CA TYR A 162 5.85 -11.48 -27.38
C TYR A 162 5.89 -11.89 -25.92
N THR A 163 6.90 -11.42 -25.19
CA THR A 163 6.94 -11.57 -23.74
C THR A 163 6.74 -10.21 -23.10
N THR A 164 5.74 -10.12 -22.24
CA THR A 164 5.49 -8.95 -21.39
C THR A 164 5.88 -9.29 -19.97
N ILE A 165 6.73 -8.46 -19.37
CA ILE A 165 7.07 -8.53 -17.94
C ILE A 165 6.69 -7.19 -17.33
N ILE A 166 5.97 -7.23 -16.21
CA ILE A 166 5.62 -6.06 -15.41
C ILE A 166 6.10 -6.34 -13.99
N VAL A 167 6.83 -5.40 -13.39
CA VAL A 167 7.39 -5.51 -12.05
C VAL A 167 7.04 -4.26 -11.27
N ALA A 168 6.49 -4.44 -10.08
CA ALA A 168 6.23 -3.37 -9.13
C ALA A 168 7.34 -3.31 -8.07
N LEU A 169 7.78 -2.09 -7.78
CA LEU A 169 8.93 -1.81 -6.94
C LEU A 169 8.57 -0.82 -5.83
N ASN A 170 9.12 -1.09 -4.66
CA ASN A 170 9.11 -0.21 -3.50
C ASN A 170 10.55 0.23 -3.22
N GLY A 171 10.82 1.53 -3.26
CA GLY A 171 12.14 2.08 -3.01
C GLY A 171 12.54 2.05 -1.52
N GLU A 172 13.83 1.85 -1.25
CA GLU A 172 14.38 1.93 0.10
C GLU A 172 14.56 3.39 0.55
N GLY A 173 13.47 4.04 0.96
CA GLY A 173 13.57 5.40 1.52
C GLY A 173 12.29 6.21 1.49
N LEU A 174 12.36 7.43 2.04
CA LEU A 174 11.43 8.49 1.66
C LEU A 174 11.89 9.02 0.30
N ASN A 175 10.95 9.22 -0.62
CA ASN A 175 11.25 9.72 -1.96
C ASN A 175 12.09 11.01 -1.84
N LYS A 176 13.33 10.98 -2.35
CA LYS A 176 14.33 12.06 -2.20
C LYS A 176 13.86 13.38 -2.83
N ASN A 177 12.88 13.31 -3.75
CA ASN A 177 12.29 14.46 -4.43
C ASN A 177 10.99 14.96 -3.80
N THR A 178 10.46 14.27 -2.80
CA THR A 178 9.35 14.83 -2.02
C THR A 178 9.95 15.84 -1.07
N VAL A 179 9.76 17.13 -1.38
CA VAL A 179 9.88 18.19 -0.38
C VAL A 179 8.90 17.81 0.73
N VAL A 180 9.41 17.14 1.77
CA VAL A 180 8.59 16.74 2.90
C VAL A 180 8.10 18.04 3.51
N ASP A 181 6.79 18.26 3.45
CA ASP A 181 6.19 19.44 4.05
C ASP A 181 6.68 19.58 5.50
N SER A 182 6.99 20.81 5.89
CA SER A 182 7.64 21.11 7.16
C SER A 182 6.82 20.61 8.36
N GLU A 183 5.49 20.61 8.25
CA GLU A 183 4.60 20.14 9.29
C GLU A 183 4.63 18.61 9.41
N VAL A 184 4.56 17.90 8.28
CA VAL A 184 4.67 16.43 8.23
C VAL A 184 6.01 15.95 8.78
N ARG A 185 7.11 16.63 8.41
CA ARG A 185 8.45 16.32 8.94
C ARG A 185 8.49 16.49 10.46
N ARG A 186 8.01 17.61 10.98
CA ARG A 186 7.94 17.87 12.44
C ARG A 186 7.09 16.86 13.19
N LYS A 187 5.94 16.48 12.64
CA LYS A 187 5.05 15.45 13.24
C LYS A 187 5.76 14.10 13.36
N ARG A 188 6.54 13.72 12.35
CA ARG A 188 7.34 12.47 12.36
C ARG A 188 8.50 12.53 13.34
N ILE A 189 9.21 13.66 13.38
CA ILE A 189 10.28 13.88 14.35
C ILE A 189 9.73 13.78 15.77
N LYS A 190 8.59 14.44 16.04
CA LYS A 190 7.91 14.38 17.35
C LYS A 190 7.52 12.95 17.73
N LYS A 191 6.88 12.19 16.84
CA LYS A 191 6.50 10.81 17.11
C LYS A 191 7.72 9.91 17.35
N GLY A 192 8.81 10.12 16.61
CA GLY A 192 10.07 9.40 16.83
C GLY A 192 10.71 9.73 18.19
N LEU A 193 10.66 10.99 18.61
CA LEU A 193 11.11 11.44 19.93
C LEU A 193 10.27 10.83 21.05
N GLU A 194 8.94 10.80 20.90
CA GLU A 194 8.03 10.20 21.89
C GLU A 194 8.38 8.73 22.16
N LEU A 195 8.71 7.97 21.11
CA LEU A 195 9.14 6.57 21.23
C LEU A 195 10.50 6.39 21.92
N LEU A 196 11.36 7.41 21.86
CA LEU A 196 12.71 7.42 22.43
C LEU A 196 12.78 8.11 23.80
N GLY A 197 11.63 8.35 24.44
CA GLY A 197 11.58 8.99 25.77
C GLY A 197 11.78 10.50 25.75
N ASN A 198 11.49 11.16 24.63
CA ASN A 198 11.60 12.60 24.41
C ASN A 198 13.01 13.19 24.60
N ASP A 199 14.06 12.38 24.49
CA ASP A 199 15.44 12.85 24.55
C ASP A 199 16.01 13.14 23.14
N PRO A 200 16.25 14.42 22.77
CA PRO A 200 16.80 14.79 21.47
C PRO A 200 18.29 14.51 21.32
N THR A 201 19.01 14.16 22.39
CA THR A 201 20.44 13.81 22.31
C THR A 201 20.68 12.45 21.67
N VAL A 202 19.72 11.52 21.83
CA VAL A 202 19.75 10.17 21.27
C VAL A 202 19.62 10.17 19.73
N ILE A 203 19.09 11.26 19.16
CA ILE A 203 18.82 11.36 17.73
C ILE A 203 20.09 11.73 16.93
N ASN A 204 20.41 10.93 15.92
CA ASN A 204 21.45 11.26 14.94
C ASN A 204 20.92 12.23 13.88
N VAL A 205 21.19 13.52 14.06
CA VAL A 205 20.75 14.62 13.18
C VAL A 205 21.25 14.45 11.74
N ALA A 206 22.45 13.91 11.53
CA ALA A 206 22.97 13.68 10.18
C ALA A 206 22.19 12.59 9.45
N ARG A 207 21.82 11.51 10.15
CA ARG A 207 20.95 10.48 9.58
C ARG A 207 19.55 11.01 9.31
N LEU A 208 18.96 11.82 10.20
CA LEU A 208 17.66 12.44 9.93
C LEU A 208 17.69 13.35 8.71
N ALA A 209 18.71 14.21 8.61
CA ALA A 209 18.89 15.10 7.48
C ALA A 209 18.89 14.32 6.16
N ASN A 210 19.63 13.20 6.12
CA ASN A 210 19.64 12.30 4.97
C ASN A 210 18.29 11.63 4.73
N THR A 211 17.62 11.12 5.77
CA THR A 211 16.31 10.47 5.67
C THR A 211 15.24 11.40 5.11
N PHE A 212 15.25 12.67 5.50
CA PHE A 212 14.27 13.67 5.07
C PHE A 212 14.72 14.48 3.84
N GLY A 213 15.92 14.25 3.30
CA GLY A 213 16.46 15.00 2.18
C GLY A 213 16.66 16.50 2.45
N VAL A 214 16.89 16.89 3.71
CA VAL A 214 17.04 18.30 4.12
C VAL A 214 18.40 18.57 4.75
N SER A 215 18.79 19.84 4.87
CA SER A 215 20.01 20.22 5.57
C SER A 215 19.94 19.94 7.07
N ARG A 216 21.09 19.68 7.70
CA ARG A 216 21.20 19.56 9.16
C ARG A 216 20.63 20.78 9.89
N THR A 217 20.85 21.97 9.34
CA THR A 217 20.31 23.24 9.86
C THR A 217 18.79 23.26 9.88
N MET A 218 18.13 22.67 8.88
CA MET A 218 16.66 22.59 8.86
C MET A 218 16.14 21.68 9.96
N ILE A 219 16.80 20.54 10.20
CA ILE A 219 16.44 19.64 11.31
C ILE A 219 16.62 20.33 12.67
N TYR A 220 17.67 21.13 12.86
CA TYR A 220 17.84 21.92 14.08
C TYR A 220 16.69 22.92 14.29
N LYS A 221 16.28 23.64 13.24
CA LYS A 221 15.12 24.56 13.30
C LYS A 221 13.82 23.82 13.63
N ASP A 222 13.63 22.63 13.08
CA ASP A 222 12.43 21.83 13.35
C ASP A 222 12.41 21.28 14.78
N LEU A 223 13.55 20.89 15.33
CA LEU A 223 13.67 20.48 16.73
C LEU A 223 13.42 21.67 17.69
N GLU A 224 13.99 22.83 17.38
CA GLU A 224 13.79 24.06 18.15
C GLU A 224 12.31 24.48 18.14
N TYR A 225 11.65 24.40 16.98
CA TYR A 225 10.21 24.66 16.86
C TYR A 225 9.37 23.70 17.71
N LEU A 226 9.79 22.45 17.85
CA LEU A 226 9.16 21.45 18.69
C LEU A 226 9.47 21.61 20.19
N GLY A 227 10.29 22.61 20.57
CA GLY A 227 10.65 22.90 21.96
C GLY A 227 11.87 22.11 22.47
N PHE A 228 12.55 21.36 21.61
CA PHE A 228 13.74 20.60 21.97
C PHE A 228 14.99 21.44 21.73
N LYS A 229 15.62 21.92 22.81
CA LYS A 229 16.94 22.55 22.74
C LYS A 229 18.02 21.53 23.08
N ARG A 230 19.03 21.41 22.23
CA ARG A 230 20.31 20.83 22.64
C ARG A 230 21.10 21.92 23.35
N SER A 231 21.36 21.72 24.64
CA SER A 231 22.36 22.45 25.42
C SER A 231 23.76 22.01 25.02
#